data_AF-A0A966KJT6-F1
#
_entry.id   AF-A0A966KJT6-F1
#
_cell.length_a   1.000
_cell.length_b   1.000
_cell.length_c   1.000
_cell.angle_alpha   90.00
_cell.angle_beta   90.00
_cell.angle_gamma   90.00
#
_symmetry.space_group_name_H-M   'P 1'
#
loop_
_entity.id
_entity.type
_entity.pdbx_description
1 polymer ?
#
loop_
_entity_poly.entity_id
_entity_poly.type
_entity_poly.pdbx_seq_one_letter_code
_entity_poly.pdbx_strand_id
1 'polypeptide(L)'
;MASSDRLVANATRALESITTALPAGEERSGQIEMAQAVARAISDGRHLVVEAGTGTGKTFAYLVPAIISGRRTVVATATKTLQDQLATKDLPFLAAHLDRPISFAVLKGRSNYVCLQRIHEFEQDSDQLELEVGPRPPTEEIATIARWAVGSETGDRAELTIEPSHRAWAAVSVGPRECPGATRCPKGDEC
;
A
#
# COMPACT_ATOMS: atom_id res chain seq x y z
N MET A 1 31.67 -0.67 -18.59
CA MET A 1 30.34 -1.31 -18.54
C MET A 1 29.29 -0.24 -18.75
N ALA A 2 28.34 -0.42 -19.67
CA ALA A 2 27.26 0.55 -19.85
C ALA A 2 26.43 0.63 -18.54
N SER A 3 25.80 1.78 -18.27
CA SER A 3 24.94 1.94 -17.09
C SER A 3 23.85 0.86 -17.01
N SER A 4 23.35 0.44 -18.18
CA SER A 4 22.34 -0.61 -18.34
C SER A 4 22.84 -1.98 -17.87
N ASP A 5 24.03 -2.40 -18.32
CA ASP A 5 24.63 -3.68 -17.93
C ASP A 5 24.84 -3.79 -16.42
N ARG A 6 25.20 -2.68 -15.77
CA ARG A 6 25.41 -2.64 -14.32
C ARG A 6 24.10 -2.83 -13.55
N LEU A 7 23.03 -2.15 -13.97
CA LEU A 7 21.73 -2.30 -13.31
C LEU A 7 21.20 -3.74 -13.49
N VAL A 8 21.32 -4.30 -14.70
CA VAL A 8 20.93 -5.68 -14.99
C VAL A 8 21.69 -6.67 -14.10
N ALA A 9 23.03 -6.58 -14.06
CA ALA A 9 23.83 -7.48 -13.25
C ALA A 9 23.53 -7.38 -11.75
N ASN A 10 23.29 -6.17 -11.24
CA ASN A 10 22.93 -5.96 -9.83
C ASN A 10 21.53 -6.49 -9.52
N ALA A 11 20.55 -6.25 -10.40
CA ALA A 11 19.19 -6.73 -10.22
C ALA A 11 19.12 -8.25 -10.26
N THR A 12 19.84 -8.91 -11.17
CA THR A 12 19.91 -10.37 -11.25
C THR A 12 20.50 -10.98 -9.98
N ARG A 13 21.66 -10.48 -9.51
CA ARG A 13 22.28 -10.97 -8.26
C ARG A 13 21.38 -10.74 -7.04
N ALA A 14 20.71 -9.60 -6.97
CA ALA A 14 19.76 -9.31 -5.91
C ALA A 14 18.57 -10.28 -5.96
N LEU A 15 18.03 -10.57 -7.15
CA LEU A 15 16.93 -11.51 -7.32
C LEU A 15 17.33 -12.93 -6.92
N GLU A 16 18.52 -13.38 -7.29
CA GLU A 16 19.07 -14.68 -6.87
C GLU A 16 19.11 -14.79 -5.34
N SER A 17 19.68 -13.77 -4.67
CA SER A 17 19.74 -13.71 -3.20
C SER A 17 18.36 -13.75 -2.54
N ILE A 18 17.38 -13.02 -3.10
CA ILE A 18 15.99 -13.01 -2.63
C ILE A 18 15.34 -14.37 -2.81
N THR A 19 15.56 -15.02 -3.95
CA THR A 19 15.03 -16.36 -4.23
C THR A 19 15.61 -17.38 -3.26
N THR A 20 16.92 -17.35 -2.97
CA THR A 20 17.53 -18.26 -1.99
C THR A 20 17.00 -18.06 -0.57
N ALA A 21 16.63 -16.84 -0.18
CA ALA A 21 16.08 -16.56 1.14
C ALA A 21 14.62 -17.03 1.34
N LEU A 22 13.90 -17.36 0.26
CA LEU A 22 12.52 -17.83 0.36
C LEU A 22 12.47 -19.29 0.82
N PRO A 23 11.62 -19.66 1.79
CA PRO A 23 11.49 -21.03 2.30
C PRO A 23 11.19 -22.10 1.23
N ALA A 24 10.56 -21.71 0.12
CA ALA A 24 10.30 -22.53 -1.06
C ALA A 24 10.70 -21.80 -2.34
N GLY A 25 11.81 -21.06 -2.27
CA GLY A 25 12.39 -20.34 -3.40
C GLY A 25 12.89 -21.31 -4.45
N GLU A 26 12.49 -21.06 -5.69
CA GLU A 26 12.94 -21.81 -6.86
C GLU A 26 13.30 -20.80 -7.92
N GLU A 27 14.47 -20.99 -8.53
CA GLU A 27 14.88 -20.20 -9.67
C GLU A 27 13.98 -20.50 -10.87
N ARG A 28 13.44 -19.45 -11.47
CA ARG A 28 12.58 -19.56 -12.66
C ARG A 28 13.16 -18.70 -13.76
N SER A 29 13.51 -19.32 -14.89
CA SER A 29 14.09 -18.62 -16.04
C SER A 29 13.25 -17.43 -16.48
N GLY A 30 11.92 -17.57 -16.54
CA GLY A 30 11.00 -16.47 -16.87
C GLY A 30 11.00 -15.32 -15.85
N GLN A 31 11.28 -15.59 -14.58
CA GLN A 31 11.44 -14.55 -13.56
C GLN A 31 12.71 -13.73 -13.80
N ILE A 32 13.82 -14.42 -14.09
CA ILE A 32 15.12 -13.81 -14.38
C ILE A 32 15.02 -12.98 -15.68
N GLU A 33 14.45 -13.56 -16.73
CA GLU A 33 14.26 -12.88 -18.02
C GLU A 33 13.43 -11.60 -17.86
N MET A 34 12.31 -11.68 -17.14
CA MET A 34 11.48 -10.52 -16.83
C MET A 34 12.26 -9.47 -16.04
N ALA A 35 13.01 -9.87 -15.00
CA ALA A 35 13.78 -8.93 -14.18
C ALA A 35 14.88 -8.21 -14.96
N GLN A 36 15.59 -8.94 -15.82
CA GLN A 36 16.60 -8.37 -16.71
C GLN A 36 15.97 -7.41 -17.73
N ALA A 37 14.82 -7.77 -18.31
CA ALA A 37 14.10 -6.91 -19.24
C ALA A 37 13.63 -5.61 -18.55
N VAL A 38 13.08 -5.71 -17.34
CA VAL A 38 12.65 -4.55 -16.54
C VAL A 38 13.85 -3.66 -16.18
N ALA A 39 14.98 -4.25 -15.74
CA ALA A 39 16.20 -3.50 -15.45
C ALA A 39 16.71 -2.70 -16.66
N ARG A 40 16.73 -3.32 -17.85
CA ARG A 40 17.11 -2.64 -19.10
C ARG A 40 16.14 -1.51 -19.43
N ALA A 41 14.84 -1.77 -19.35
CA ALA A 41 13.80 -0.77 -19.62
C ALA A 41 13.92 0.45 -18.69
N ILE A 42 14.16 0.23 -17.40
CA ILE A 42 14.40 1.30 -16.43
C ILE A 42 15.67 2.07 -16.78
N SER A 43 16.79 1.38 -17.02
CA SER A 43 18.06 2.05 -17.33
C SER A 43 17.95 2.90 -18.59
N ASP A 44 17.32 2.37 -19.63
CA ASP A 44 17.28 3.00 -20.95
C ASP A 44 16.11 3.98 -21.10
N GLY A 45 15.20 4.05 -20.11
CA GLY A 45 14.04 4.94 -20.15
C GLY A 45 13.00 4.55 -21.19
N ARG A 46 12.80 3.25 -21.42
CA ARG A 46 11.91 2.72 -22.46
C ARG A 46 10.70 2.00 -21.87
N HIS A 47 9.61 1.94 -22.63
CA HIS A 47 8.46 1.12 -22.28
C HIS A 47 8.75 -0.36 -22.55
N LEU A 48 8.21 -1.22 -21.68
CA LEU A 48 8.29 -2.66 -21.79
C LEU A 48 6.90 -3.25 -21.52
N VAL A 49 6.49 -4.17 -22.37
CA VAL A 49 5.29 -4.99 -22.17
C VAL A 49 5.76 -6.43 -21.95
N VAL A 50 5.31 -7.05 -20.87
CA VAL A 50 5.65 -8.44 -20.54
C VAL A 50 4.36 -9.20 -20.28
N GLU A 51 4.20 -10.32 -20.97
CA GLU A 51 3.22 -11.34 -20.61
C GLU A 51 3.91 -12.38 -19.72
N ALA A 52 3.38 -12.60 -18.51
CA ALA A 52 3.93 -13.57 -17.59
C ALA A 52 2.81 -14.38 -16.92
N GLY A 53 2.92 -15.71 -17.02
CA GLY A 53 1.98 -16.66 -16.45
C GLY A 53 1.89 -16.59 -14.92
N THR A 54 0.82 -17.15 -14.35
CA THR A 54 0.73 -17.31 -12.88
C THR A 54 1.89 -18.16 -12.37
N GLY A 55 2.38 -17.86 -11.16
CA GLY A 55 3.53 -18.58 -10.59
C GLY A 55 4.92 -18.17 -11.10
N THR A 56 5.05 -17.32 -12.13
CA THR A 56 6.36 -16.84 -12.64
C THR A 56 7.16 -15.99 -11.63
N GLY A 57 6.60 -15.63 -10.48
CA GLY A 57 7.29 -14.74 -9.53
C GLY A 57 7.36 -13.28 -10.01
N LYS A 58 6.35 -12.86 -10.79
CA LYS A 58 6.22 -11.53 -11.42
C LYS A 58 6.53 -10.37 -10.46
N THR A 59 6.03 -10.47 -9.24
CA THR A 59 6.16 -9.42 -8.22
C THR A 59 7.63 -9.06 -7.97
N PHE A 60 8.47 -10.04 -7.62
CA PHE A 60 9.89 -9.78 -7.41
C PHE A 60 10.63 -9.46 -8.70
N ALA A 61 10.18 -10.01 -9.84
CA ALA A 61 10.78 -9.71 -11.12
C ALA A 61 10.67 -8.22 -11.51
N TYR A 62 9.59 -7.51 -11.14
CA TYR A 62 9.52 -6.06 -11.35
C TYR A 62 9.99 -5.24 -10.14
N LEU A 63 9.81 -5.71 -8.90
CA LEU A 63 10.18 -4.94 -7.70
C LEU A 63 11.68 -4.85 -7.50
N VAL A 64 12.40 -5.96 -7.63
CA VAL A 64 13.85 -6.01 -7.39
C VAL A 64 14.59 -5.03 -8.30
N PRO A 65 14.47 -5.06 -9.64
CA PRO A 65 15.14 -4.08 -10.49
C PRO A 65 14.68 -2.64 -10.22
N ALA A 66 13.42 -2.41 -9.87
CA ALA A 66 12.93 -1.08 -9.49
C ALA A 66 13.64 -0.54 -8.23
N ILE A 67 13.77 -1.36 -7.19
CA ILE A 67 14.45 -1.00 -5.93
C ILE A 67 15.95 -0.78 -6.17
N ILE A 68 16.60 -1.70 -6.88
CA ILE A 68 18.04 -1.62 -7.18
C ILE A 68 18.37 -0.39 -8.02
N SER A 69 17.45 0.06 -8.88
CA SER A 69 17.61 1.29 -9.66
C SER A 69 17.75 2.55 -8.80
N GLY A 70 17.26 2.52 -7.55
CA GLY A 70 17.25 3.68 -6.64
C GLY A 70 16.30 4.80 -7.07
N ARG A 71 15.41 4.55 -8.03
CA ARG A 71 14.43 5.54 -8.51
C ARG A 71 13.12 5.43 -7.73
N ARG A 72 12.46 6.57 -7.51
CA ARG A 72 11.10 6.60 -7.00
C ARG A 72 10.18 5.89 -8.00
N THR A 73 9.58 4.79 -7.59
CA THR A 73 8.79 3.92 -8.46
C THR A 73 7.35 3.87 -7.98
N VAL A 74 6.41 4.00 -8.90
CA VAL A 74 4.98 3.78 -8.65
C VAL A 74 4.61 2.43 -9.22
N VAL A 75 4.05 1.56 -8.37
CA VAL A 75 3.49 0.27 -8.79
C VAL A 75 1.98 0.40 -8.81
N ALA A 76 1.39 0.36 -10.00
CA ALA A 76 -0.05 0.31 -10.18
C ALA A 76 -0.50 -1.15 -10.32
N THR A 77 -1.56 -1.54 -9.61
CA THR A 77 -2.14 -2.88 -9.66
C THR A 77 -3.66 -2.80 -9.66
N ALA A 78 -4.31 -3.89 -10.07
CA ALA A 78 -5.74 -3.90 -10.39
C ALA A 78 -6.66 -3.77 -9.16
N THR A 79 -6.25 -4.30 -8.00
CA THR A 79 -7.11 -4.38 -6.82
C THR A 79 -6.39 -3.92 -5.55
N LYS A 80 -7.16 -3.49 -4.54
CA LYS A 80 -6.62 -3.10 -3.23
C LYS A 80 -5.95 -4.28 -2.53
N THR A 81 -6.54 -5.47 -2.61
CA THR A 81 -5.95 -6.70 -2.06
C THR A 81 -4.54 -6.97 -2.62
N LEU A 82 -4.32 -6.72 -3.91
CA LEU A 82 -2.97 -6.84 -4.48
C LEU A 82 -2.02 -5.75 -3.96
N GLN A 83 -2.51 -4.53 -3.70
CA GLN A 83 -1.70 -3.49 -3.04
C GLN A 83 -1.34 -3.89 -1.61
N ASP A 84 -2.29 -4.44 -0.86
CA ASP A 84 -2.12 -4.87 0.54
C ASP A 84 -1.13 -6.04 0.63
N GLN A 85 -1.20 -6.98 -0.32
CA GLN A 85 -0.21 -8.06 -0.41
C GLN A 85 1.21 -7.50 -0.63
N LEU A 86 1.36 -6.50 -1.49
CA LEU A 86 2.66 -5.85 -1.69
C LEU A 86 3.16 -5.21 -0.39
N ALA A 87 2.29 -4.48 0.30
CA ALA A 87 2.66 -3.70 1.48
C ALA A 87 2.92 -4.53 2.74
N THR A 88 2.19 -5.62 2.94
CA THR A 88 2.23 -6.42 4.18
C THR A 88 3.17 -7.63 4.07
N LYS A 89 3.49 -8.07 2.85
CA LYS A 89 4.29 -9.27 2.62
C LYS A 89 5.50 -9.01 1.73
N ASP A 90 5.27 -8.59 0.49
CA ASP A 90 6.33 -8.60 -0.53
C ASP A 90 7.40 -7.51 -0.27
N LEU A 91 6.98 -6.27 0.03
CA LEU A 91 7.88 -5.15 0.31
C LEU A 91 8.61 -5.28 1.67
N PRO A 92 7.96 -5.68 2.78
CA PRO A 92 8.66 -5.99 4.03
C PRO A 92 9.69 -7.11 3.87
N PHE A 93 9.36 -8.16 3.11
CA PHE A 93 10.31 -9.23 2.82
C PHE A 93 11.53 -8.70 2.07
N LEU A 94 11.32 -7.91 1.01
CA LEU A 94 12.43 -7.29 0.27
C LEU A 94 13.24 -6.33 1.14
N ALA A 95 12.61 -5.55 2.03
CA ALA A 95 13.29 -4.63 2.93
C ALA A 95 14.18 -5.36 3.95
N ALA A 96 13.79 -6.56 4.39
CA ALA A 96 14.57 -7.38 5.30
C ALA A 96 15.75 -8.12 4.64
N HIS A 97 15.68 -8.38 3.33
CA HIS A 97 16.64 -9.25 2.63
C HIS A 97 17.49 -8.55 1.57
N LEU A 98 17.11 -7.35 1.14
CA LEU A 98 17.98 -6.52 0.29
C LEU A 98 18.91 -5.68 1.18
N ASP A 99 20.18 -5.63 0.80
CA ASP A 99 21.21 -4.81 1.47
C ASP A 99 21.09 -3.32 1.09
N ARG A 100 19.89 -2.75 1.24
CA ARG A 100 19.58 -1.35 0.98
C ARG A 100 18.30 -0.94 1.70
N PRO A 101 18.25 0.26 2.31
CA PRO A 101 17.01 0.78 2.89
C PRO A 101 15.93 0.98 1.83
N ILE A 102 14.72 0.54 2.16
CA ILE A 102 13.52 0.69 1.32
C ILE A 102 12.47 1.44 2.13
N SER A 103 11.94 2.52 1.55
CA SER A 103 10.74 3.20 2.05
C SER A 103 9.62 3.00 1.04
N PHE A 104 8.42 2.67 1.52
CA PHE A 104 7.24 2.53 0.67
C PHE A 104 6.01 3.07 1.38
N ALA A 105 4.97 3.39 0.59
CA ALA A 105 3.68 3.81 1.08
C ALA A 105 2.60 3.28 0.15
N VAL A 106 1.41 3.01 0.69
CA VAL A 106 0.24 2.57 -0.07
C VAL A 106 -0.65 3.78 -0.34
N LEU A 107 -1.09 3.92 -1.59
CA LEU A 107 -1.94 5.03 -2.00
C LEU A 107 -3.32 4.51 -2.44
N LYS A 108 -4.32 4.70 -1.58
CA LYS A 108 -5.74 4.41 -1.89
C LYS A 108 -6.56 5.70 -1.99
N GLY A 109 -7.79 5.59 -2.46
CA GLY A 109 -8.74 6.71 -2.43
C GLY A 109 -9.11 7.08 -0.99
N ARG A 110 -9.41 8.36 -0.71
CA ARG A 110 -9.71 8.88 0.64
C ARG A 110 -10.76 8.07 1.42
N SER A 111 -11.75 7.52 0.73
CA SER A 111 -12.80 6.68 1.32
C SER A 111 -12.32 5.32 1.85
N ASN A 112 -11.01 5.03 1.77
CA ASN A 112 -10.37 3.85 2.36
C ASN A 112 -9.65 4.19 3.66
N TYR A 113 -9.65 5.45 4.08
CA TYR A 113 -9.04 5.87 5.33
C TYR A 113 -10.11 6.45 6.25
N VAL A 114 -9.89 6.35 7.55
CA VAL A 114 -10.67 7.11 8.53
C VAL A 114 -10.39 8.60 8.36
N CYS A 115 -11.43 9.41 8.60
CA CYS A 115 -11.33 10.86 8.63
C CYS A 115 -11.27 11.30 10.09
N LEU A 116 -10.10 11.77 10.53
CA LEU A 116 -9.89 12.24 11.90
C LEU A 116 -10.86 13.36 12.30
N GLN A 117 -11.23 14.22 11.34
CA GLN A 117 -12.24 15.27 11.56
C GLN A 117 -13.63 14.69 11.83
N ARG A 118 -14.06 13.66 11.08
CA ARG A 118 -15.38 13.03 11.30
C ARG A 118 -15.44 12.29 12.63
N ILE A 119 -14.34 11.63 13.01
CA ILE A 119 -14.23 10.97 14.33
C ILE A 119 -14.35 12.02 15.44
N HIS A 120 -13.63 13.14 15.31
CA HIS A 120 -13.69 14.22 16.28
C HIS A 120 -15.10 14.81 16.43
N GLU A 121 -15.80 15.07 15.32
CA GLU A 121 -17.20 15.55 15.32
C GLU A 121 -18.14 14.56 16.03
N PHE A 122 -18.01 13.27 15.73
CA PHE A 122 -18.81 12.23 16.37
C PHE A 122 -18.60 12.17 17.89
N GLU A 123 -17.36 12.31 18.36
CA GLU A 123 -17.07 12.32 19.80
C GLU A 123 -17.69 13.54 20.49
N GLN A 124 -17.66 14.72 19.86
CA GLN A 124 -18.29 15.94 20.41
C GLN A 124 -19.83 15.86 20.43
N ASP A 125 -20.43 15.30 19.38
CA ASP A 125 -21.89 15.18 19.27
C ASP A 125 -22.46 14.06 20.15
N SER A 126 -21.67 13.02 20.45
CA SER A 126 -22.11 11.92 21.35
C SER A 126 -22.49 12.39 22.75
N ASP A 127 -21.93 13.51 23.22
CA ASP A 127 -22.29 14.17 24.47
C ASP A 127 -23.61 14.97 24.39
N GLN A 128 -24.12 15.26 23.18
CA GLN A 128 -25.34 16.06 22.93
C GLN A 128 -26.52 15.25 22.36
N LEU A 129 -26.29 14.00 21.97
CA LEU A 129 -27.21 13.15 21.18
C LEU A 129 -28.38 12.51 21.96
N GLU A 130 -28.73 13.00 23.16
CA GLU A 130 -29.93 12.54 23.88
C GLU A 130 -31.26 12.94 23.21
N LEU A 131 -31.24 13.81 22.17
CA LEU A 131 -32.45 14.50 21.68
C LEU A 131 -32.86 14.25 20.20
N GLU A 132 -32.17 13.41 19.42
CA GLU A 132 -32.53 13.21 18.00
C GLU A 132 -33.44 12.00 17.71
N VAL A 133 -34.54 12.26 16.97
CA VAL A 133 -35.50 11.26 16.48
C VAL A 133 -35.13 10.85 15.05
N GLY A 134 -34.42 9.74 14.90
CA GLY A 134 -34.04 9.13 13.62
C GLY A 134 -33.35 7.77 13.80
N PRO A 135 -33.13 6.98 12.73
CA PRO A 135 -32.39 5.74 12.83
C PRO A 135 -30.93 6.03 13.24
N ARG A 136 -30.62 5.72 14.50
CA ARG A 136 -29.33 5.98 15.12
C ARG A 136 -28.22 5.28 14.31
N PRO A 137 -27.13 5.97 13.93
CA PRO A 137 -25.96 5.28 13.40
C PRO A 137 -25.46 4.26 14.44
N PRO A 138 -24.75 3.20 14.04
CA PRO A 138 -24.29 2.16 14.97
C PRO A 138 -23.20 2.72 15.90
N THR A 139 -23.61 3.42 16.96
CA THR A 139 -22.76 4.22 17.84
C THR A 139 -21.61 3.38 18.44
N GLU A 140 -21.88 2.13 18.81
CA GLU A 140 -20.85 1.22 19.36
C GLU A 140 -19.80 0.81 18.32
N GLU A 141 -20.22 0.57 17.08
CA GLU A 141 -19.33 0.20 15.99
C GLU A 141 -18.46 1.39 15.59
N ILE A 142 -19.05 2.58 15.50
CA ILE A 142 -18.33 3.83 15.24
C ILE A 142 -17.32 4.10 16.36
N ALA A 143 -17.71 3.98 17.62
CA ALA A 143 -16.81 4.15 18.75
C ALA A 143 -15.66 3.11 18.75
N THR A 144 -15.93 1.90 18.25
CA THR A 144 -14.89 0.88 18.07
C THR A 144 -13.90 1.26 16.98
N ILE A 145 -14.37 1.77 15.84
CA ILE A 145 -13.49 2.26 14.76
C ILE A 145 -12.69 3.47 15.23
N ALA A 146 -13.31 4.40 15.96
CA ALA A 146 -12.63 5.57 16.53
C ALA A 146 -11.49 5.17 17.48
N ARG A 147 -11.75 4.24 18.42
CA ARG A 147 -10.71 3.71 19.31
C ARG A 147 -9.58 3.01 18.56
N TRP A 148 -9.91 2.25 17.51
CA TRP A 148 -8.92 1.61 16.66
C TRP A 148 -8.04 2.63 15.93
N ALA A 149 -8.64 3.71 15.40
CA ALA A 149 -7.95 4.74 14.65
C ALA A 149 -6.83 5.43 15.45
N VAL A 150 -6.99 5.59 16.76
CA VAL A 150 -5.96 6.16 17.65
C VAL A 150 -4.66 5.34 17.66
N GLY A 151 -4.76 4.03 17.46
CA GLY A 151 -3.60 3.12 17.44
C GLY A 151 -3.13 2.72 16.04
N SER A 152 -3.82 3.14 14.98
CA SER A 152 -3.45 2.83 13.59
C SER A 152 -2.40 3.83 13.09
N GLU A 153 -1.41 3.33 12.36
CA GLU A 153 -0.36 4.16 11.76
C GLU A 153 -0.88 4.94 10.55
N THR A 154 -1.81 4.36 9.79
CA THR A 154 -2.26 4.94 8.50
C THR A 154 -3.75 5.28 8.46
N GLY A 155 -4.55 4.71 9.35
CA GLY A 155 -6.00 4.81 9.33
C GLY A 155 -6.66 4.04 8.18
N ASP A 156 -5.95 3.14 7.49
CA ASP A 156 -6.47 2.36 6.36
C ASP A 156 -7.49 1.31 6.81
N ARG A 157 -8.67 1.30 6.17
CA ARG A 157 -9.73 0.31 6.42
C ARG A 157 -9.24 -1.13 6.36
N ALA A 158 -8.26 -1.42 5.49
CA ALA A 158 -7.74 -2.78 5.30
C ALA A 158 -7.00 -3.32 6.54
N GLU A 159 -6.59 -2.46 7.47
CA GLU A 159 -5.95 -2.83 8.73
C GLU A 159 -6.97 -3.25 9.82
N LEU A 160 -8.28 -3.03 9.59
CA LEU A 160 -9.33 -3.47 10.51
C LEU A 160 -9.47 -4.99 10.50
N THR A 161 -9.47 -5.61 11.69
CA THR A 161 -9.70 -7.05 11.85
C THR A 161 -11.15 -7.46 11.54
N ILE A 162 -12.09 -6.54 11.74
CA ILE A 162 -13.53 -6.76 11.54
C ILE A 162 -14.01 -5.81 10.45
N GLU A 163 -14.71 -6.36 9.46
CA GLU A 163 -15.28 -5.58 8.37
C GLU A 163 -16.37 -4.65 8.90
N PRO A 164 -16.21 -3.31 8.79
CA PRO A 164 -17.20 -2.38 9.29
C PRO A 164 -18.43 -2.34 8.38
N SER A 165 -19.59 -2.15 8.99
CA SER A 165 -20.83 -1.90 8.26
C SER A 165 -20.71 -0.64 7.39
N HIS A 166 -21.41 -0.65 6.25
CA HIS A 166 -21.36 0.49 5.32
C HIS A 166 -21.80 1.80 6.00
N ARG A 167 -22.76 1.74 6.94
CA ARG A 167 -23.23 2.92 7.68
C ARG A 167 -22.18 3.44 8.67
N ALA A 168 -21.54 2.54 9.43
CA ALA A 168 -20.48 2.94 10.35
C ALA A 168 -19.31 3.58 9.58
N TRP A 169 -18.85 2.92 8.51
CA TRP A 169 -17.73 3.44 7.71
C TRP A 169 -18.05 4.79 7.05
N ALA A 170 -19.26 4.96 6.52
CA ALA A 170 -19.70 6.23 5.94
C ALA A 170 -19.80 7.37 6.97
N ALA A 171 -19.95 7.05 8.26
CA ALA A 171 -19.95 8.05 9.33
C ALA A 171 -18.54 8.55 9.67
N VAL A 172 -17.51 7.70 9.53
CA VAL A 172 -16.13 8.00 9.95
C VAL A 172 -15.15 8.20 8.80
N SER A 173 -15.59 8.16 7.54
CA SER A 173 -14.76 8.33 6.36
C SER A 173 -15.41 9.29 5.37
N VAL A 174 -14.63 9.84 4.44
CA VAL A 174 -15.09 10.82 3.45
C VAL A 174 -14.53 10.56 2.06
N GLY A 175 -15.28 10.97 1.04
CA GLY A 175 -14.82 10.93 -0.35
C GLY A 175 -13.85 12.05 -0.71
N PRO A 176 -13.22 11.98 -1.91
CA PRO A 176 -12.30 13.00 -2.40
C PRO A 176 -12.95 14.37 -2.63
N ARG A 177 -14.27 14.43 -2.82
CA ARG A 177 -15.02 15.69 -3.01
C ARG A 177 -15.41 16.37 -1.70
N GLU A 178 -15.50 15.60 -0.62
CA GLU A 178 -15.89 16.08 0.70
C GLU A 178 -14.67 16.52 1.52
N CYS A 179 -13.53 15.81 1.37
CA CYS A 179 -12.30 16.19 2.05
C CYS A 179 -11.73 17.50 1.49
N PRO A 180 -11.59 18.57 2.30
CA PRO A 180 -11.08 19.86 1.85
C PRO A 180 -9.55 19.83 1.62
N GLY A 181 -8.87 18.75 2.01
CA GLY A 181 -7.41 18.58 1.97
C GLY A 181 -6.74 19.01 3.28
N ALA A 182 -5.55 18.45 3.54
CA ALA A 182 -4.81 18.66 4.80
C ALA A 182 -4.62 20.15 5.13
N THR A 183 -4.30 20.99 4.15
CA THR A 183 -4.05 22.43 4.38
C THR A 183 -5.27 23.25 4.82
N ARG A 184 -6.49 22.71 4.67
CA ARG A 184 -7.74 23.42 5.02
C ARG A 184 -8.55 22.69 6.09
N CYS A 185 -8.18 21.47 6.43
CA CYS A 185 -8.87 20.66 7.42
C CYS A 185 -8.33 20.99 8.82
N PRO A 186 -9.17 21.20 9.85
CA PRO A 186 -8.70 21.41 11.23
C PRO A 186 -7.82 20.26 11.74
N LYS A 187 -8.10 19.03 11.30
CA LYS A 187 -7.32 17.81 11.59
C LYS A 187 -6.27 17.47 10.55
N GLY A 188 -5.93 18.41 9.66
CA GLY A 188 -5.08 18.14 8.50
C GLY A 188 -3.61 17.87 8.82
N ASP A 189 -3.05 18.47 9.87
CA ASP A 189 -1.66 18.24 10.27
C ASP A 189 -1.45 16.88 10.94
N GLU A 190 -2.51 16.33 11.54
CA GLU A 190 -2.54 14.99 12.17
C GLU A 190 -2.87 13.88 11.14
N CYS A 191 -3.33 14.24 9.94
CA CYS A 191 -3.93 13.35 8.92
C CYS A 191 -2.97 12.97 7.78
#